data_AF-A0A4Q3W9D7-F1
#
_entry.id   AF-A0A4Q3W9D7-F1
#
_cell.length_a   1.000
_cell.length_b   1.000
_cell.length_c   1.000
_cell.angle_alpha   90.00
_cell.angle_beta   90.00
_cell.angle_gamma   90.00
#
_symmetry.space_group_name_H-M   'P 1'
#
loop_
_entity.id
_entity.type
_entity.pdbx_description
1 polymer ?
#
loop_
_entity_poly.entity_id
_entity_poly.type
_entity_poly.pdbx_seq_one_letter_code
_entity_poly.pdbx_strand_id
1 'polypeptide(L)'
;NQAANEIALSIATLTYMFAMGLSVAGTIRVSNQRGLGDIPNLIRIARSVFLLTLIVELAFAVIFIVFSESLPGFFLDLDSPLHASENLEVTQIASKLLIIAALFQLFDGVQAVVLGALRGVQDVKIPMYIAFASYWLIGFPVSYYLGLKTALGSQGVWLGLLAGLFSASVFLYLRFNYITRNGLVPEQFSSGDVR
;
A
#
# COMPACT_ATOMS: atom_id res chain seq x y z
N ASN A 1 -18.30 18.85 -5.49
CA ASN A 1 -17.33 17.86 -6.01
C ASN A 1 -15.88 18.05 -5.54
N GLN A 2 -15.29 19.26 -5.63
CA GLN A 2 -13.88 19.47 -5.28
C GLN A 2 -13.57 19.25 -3.78
N ALA A 3 -14.40 19.79 -2.88
CA ALA A 3 -14.24 19.62 -1.43
C ALA A 3 -14.35 18.15 -0.96
N ALA A 4 -15.24 17.36 -1.58
CA ALA A 4 -15.38 15.93 -1.31
C ALA A 4 -14.09 15.14 -1.59
N ASN A 5 -13.46 15.46 -2.73
CA ASN A 5 -12.23 14.82 -3.14
C ASN A 5 -11.06 15.22 -2.23
N GLU A 6 -10.97 16.49 -1.82
CA GLU A 6 -9.96 17.01 -0.87
C GLU A 6 -10.03 16.30 0.50
N ILE A 7 -11.24 16.10 1.02
CA ILE A 7 -11.47 15.41 2.29
C ILE A 7 -11.04 13.94 2.18
N ALA A 8 -11.49 13.25 1.14
CA ALA A 8 -11.14 11.84 0.91
C ALA A 8 -9.62 11.66 0.74
N LEU A 9 -8.95 12.56 0.02
CA LEU A 9 -7.50 12.56 -0.15
C LEU A 9 -6.77 12.80 1.18
N SER A 10 -7.27 13.70 2.02
CA SER A 10 -6.65 14.00 3.32
C SER A 10 -6.70 12.80 4.26
N ILE A 11 -7.86 12.13 4.34
CA ILE A 11 -8.04 10.92 5.16
C ILE A 11 -7.17 9.77 4.63
N ALA A 12 -7.14 9.56 3.31
CA ALA A 12 -6.31 8.52 2.69
C ALA A 12 -4.80 8.78 2.86
N THR A 13 -4.37 10.04 2.81
CA THR A 13 -2.97 10.41 3.02
C THR A 13 -2.54 10.14 4.46
N LEU A 14 -3.42 10.38 5.43
CA LEU A 14 -3.14 10.09 6.84
C LEU A 14 -2.82 8.61 7.06
N THR A 15 -3.64 7.69 6.54
CA THR A 15 -3.39 6.25 6.72
C THR A 15 -2.13 5.79 5.99
N TYR A 16 -1.92 6.30 4.78
CA TYR A 16 -0.68 6.06 4.03
C TYR A 16 0.59 6.47 4.80
N MET A 17 0.55 7.57 5.56
CA MET A 17 1.69 8.00 6.37
C MET A 17 2.07 6.99 7.47
N PHE A 18 1.10 6.24 8.03
CA PHE A 18 1.40 5.18 8.99
C PHE A 18 2.17 4.03 8.33
N ALA A 19 1.71 3.56 7.16
CA ALA A 19 2.43 2.54 6.39
C ALA A 19 3.83 3.00 5.98
N MET A 20 3.96 4.24 5.53
CA MET A 20 5.25 4.82 5.17
C MET A 20 6.21 4.88 6.36
N GLY A 21 5.73 5.28 7.54
CA GLY A 21 6.53 5.25 8.78
C GLY A 21 7.04 3.85 9.11
N LEU A 22 6.17 2.84 9.03
CA LEU A 22 6.54 1.43 9.24
C LEU A 22 7.52 0.93 8.17
N SER A 23 7.37 1.37 6.91
CA SER A 23 8.27 1.03 5.81
C SER A 23 9.68 1.54 6.06
N VAL A 24 9.83 2.79 6.49
CA VAL A 24 11.12 3.38 6.85
C VAL A 24 11.73 2.68 8.06
N ALA A 25 10.94 2.45 9.12
CA ALA A 25 11.40 1.73 10.30
C ALA A 25 11.87 0.30 9.97
N GLY A 26 11.12 -0.40 9.12
CA GLY A 26 11.48 -1.71 8.60
C GLY A 26 12.79 -1.67 7.81
N THR A 27 12.95 -0.69 6.93
CA THR A 27 14.19 -0.49 6.15
C THR A 27 15.41 -0.36 7.07
N ILE A 28 15.34 0.50 8.09
CA ILE A 28 16.45 0.76 9.03
C ILE A 28 16.77 -0.49 9.87
N ARG A 29 15.77 -1.17 10.41
CA ARG A 29 16.02 -2.33 11.27
C ARG A 29 16.53 -3.53 10.47
N VAL A 30 16.01 -3.73 9.26
CA VAL A 30 16.49 -4.78 8.34
C VAL A 30 17.92 -4.49 7.87
N SER A 31 18.24 -3.24 7.52
CA SER A 31 19.60 -2.87 7.13
C SER A 31 20.61 -3.05 8.27
N ASN A 32 20.21 -2.73 9.50
CA ASN A 32 21.04 -2.95 10.68
C ASN A 32 21.36 -4.43 10.90
N GLN A 33 20.35 -5.32 10.86
CA GLN A 33 20.59 -6.76 11.02
C GLN A 33 21.42 -7.34 9.87
N ARG A 34 21.20 -6.85 8.65
CA ARG A 34 22.06 -7.22 7.53
C ARG A 34 23.51 -6.82 7.77
N GLY A 35 23.75 -5.61 8.30
CA GLY A 35 25.10 -5.14 8.65
C GLY A 35 25.77 -5.94 9.76
N LEU A 36 24.99 -6.63 10.60
CA LEU A 36 25.47 -7.56 11.63
C LEU A 36 25.65 -9.01 11.11
N GLY A 37 25.24 -9.30 9.88
CA GLY A 37 25.20 -10.66 9.34
C GLY A 37 24.13 -11.57 9.97
N ASP A 38 23.22 -11.03 10.80
CA ASP A 38 22.21 -11.80 11.53
C ASP A 38 20.93 -11.98 10.70
N ILE A 39 20.99 -12.93 9.76
CA ILE A 39 19.87 -13.26 8.87
C ILE A 39 18.63 -13.77 9.63
N PRO A 40 18.75 -14.63 10.66
CA PRO A 40 17.59 -15.06 11.43
C PRO A 40 16.82 -13.90 12.07
N ASN A 41 17.51 -12.94 12.72
CA ASN A 41 16.85 -11.79 13.31
C ASN A 41 16.36 -10.78 12.26
N LEU A 42 17.04 -10.67 11.12
CA LEU A 42 16.56 -9.90 9.97
C LEU A 42 15.17 -10.37 9.52
N ILE A 43 15.01 -11.68 9.31
CA ILE A 43 13.73 -12.27 8.89
C ILE A 43 12.66 -12.05 9.96
N ARG A 44 13.01 -12.21 11.25
CA ARG A 44 12.11 -11.98 12.37
C ARG A 44 11.59 -10.54 12.38
N ILE A 45 12.49 -9.57 12.28
CA ILE A 45 12.15 -8.14 12.25
C ILE A 45 11.28 -7.80 11.05
N ALA A 46 11.64 -8.27 9.84
CA ALA A 46 10.86 -8.00 8.65
C ALA A 46 9.43 -8.54 8.79
N ARG A 47 9.27 -9.79 9.25
CA ARG A 47 7.95 -10.40 9.49
C ARG A 47 7.15 -9.64 10.54
N SER A 48 7.78 -9.18 11.62
CA SER A 48 7.11 -8.36 12.63
C SER A 48 6.60 -7.04 12.05
N VAL A 49 7.37 -6.37 11.21
CA VAL A 49 6.94 -5.13 10.55
C VAL A 49 5.81 -5.39 9.55
N PHE A 50 5.88 -6.47 8.77
CA PHE A 50 4.82 -6.84 7.83
C PHE A 50 3.50 -7.12 8.56
N LEU A 51 3.56 -7.91 9.64
CA LEU A 51 2.38 -8.23 10.45
C LEU A 51 1.80 -6.98 11.12
N LEU A 52 2.64 -6.12 11.71
CA LEU A 52 2.21 -4.89 12.33
C LEU A 52 1.51 -3.96 11.33
N THR A 53 2.07 -3.83 10.13
CA THR A 53 1.47 -3.04 9.04
C THR A 53 0.12 -3.60 8.65
N LEU A 54 0.01 -4.92 8.46
CA LEU A 54 -1.26 -5.55 8.12
C LEU A 54 -2.33 -5.32 9.20
N ILE A 55 -1.96 -5.38 10.48
CA ILE A 55 -2.88 -5.11 11.59
C ILE A 55 -3.35 -3.65 11.57
N VAL A 56 -2.44 -2.71 11.39
CA VAL A 56 -2.76 -1.26 11.33
C VAL A 56 -3.64 -0.94 10.13
N GLU A 57 -3.29 -1.44 8.95
CA GLU A 57 -4.06 -1.24 7.72
C GLU A 57 -5.45 -1.89 7.81
N LEU A 58 -5.55 -3.07 8.43
CA LEU A 58 -6.84 -3.72 8.66
C LEU A 58 -7.70 -2.92 9.63
N ALA A 59 -7.11 -2.38 10.70
CA ALA A 59 -7.83 -1.50 11.62
C ALA A 59 -8.37 -0.25 10.89
N PHE A 60 -7.55 0.40 10.07
CA PHE A 60 -8.01 1.53 9.26
C PHE A 60 -9.05 1.13 8.21
N ALA A 61 -8.93 -0.05 7.59
CA ALA A 61 -9.91 -0.53 6.63
C ALA A 61 -11.28 -0.75 7.29
N VAL A 62 -11.29 -1.34 8.50
CA VAL A 62 -12.51 -1.48 9.30
C VAL A 62 -13.08 -0.11 9.66
N ILE A 63 -12.25 0.85 10.08
CA ILE A 63 -12.70 2.22 10.38
C ILE A 63 -13.32 2.86 9.13
N PHE A 64 -12.69 2.75 7.96
CA PHE A 64 -13.20 3.33 6.72
C PHE A 64 -14.53 2.70 6.28
N ILE A 65 -14.70 1.38 6.46
CA ILE A 65 -15.94 0.69 6.09
C ILE A 65 -17.06 1.03 7.08
N VAL A 66 -16.80 0.88 8.39
CA VAL A 66 -17.80 1.09 9.45
C VAL A 66 -18.25 2.55 9.51
N PHE A 67 -17.32 3.50 9.37
CA PHE A 67 -17.63 4.93 9.41
C PHE A 67 -17.72 5.55 8.01
N SER A 68 -17.92 4.76 6.95
CA SER A 68 -17.98 5.25 5.56
C SER A 68 -19.06 6.33 5.34
N GLU A 69 -20.16 6.27 6.08
CA GLU A 69 -21.25 7.25 6.02
C GLU A 69 -21.03 8.45 6.95
N SER A 70 -20.33 8.25 8.08
CA SER A 70 -20.15 9.28 9.12
C SER A 70 -18.87 10.10 8.94
N LEU A 71 -17.78 9.50 8.44
CA LEU A 71 -16.49 10.16 8.20
C LEU A 71 -16.59 11.37 7.26
N PRO A 72 -17.30 11.30 6.11
CA PRO A 72 -17.48 12.46 5.25
C PRO A 72 -18.24 13.59 5.97
N GLY A 73 -19.18 13.24 6.84
CA GLY A 73 -19.98 14.20 7.62
C GLY A 73 -19.19 14.98 8.66
N PHE A 74 -18.06 14.46 9.15
CA PHE A 74 -17.18 15.20 10.08
C PHE A 74 -16.39 16.32 9.40
N PHE A 75 -16.22 16.27 8.08
CA PHE A 75 -15.50 17.27 7.32
C PHE A 75 -16.43 18.21 6.53
N LEU A 76 -17.73 17.93 6.53
CA LEU A 76 -18.75 18.79 5.97
C LEU A 76 -19.38 19.61 7.09
N ASP A 77 -19.46 20.92 6.91
CA ASP A 77 -20.18 21.80 7.83
C ASP A 77 -21.69 21.59 7.61
N LEU A 78 -22.28 20.66 8.37
CA LEU A 78 -23.69 20.27 8.26
C LEU A 78 -24.66 21.36 8.76
N ASP A 79 -24.14 22.43 9.36
CA ASP A 79 -24.92 23.50 9.99
C ASP A 79 -25.47 24.55 9.00
N SER A 80 -25.09 24.50 7.71
CA SER A 80 -25.63 25.41 6.69
C SER A 80 -26.75 24.76 5.87
N PRO A 81 -28.04 25.11 6.08
CA PRO A 81 -29.18 24.50 5.39
C PRO A 81 -29.23 24.81 3.88
N LEU A 82 -28.33 25.65 3.35
CA LEU A 82 -28.26 25.99 1.93
C LEU A 82 -27.63 24.88 1.04
N HIS A 83 -26.91 23.92 1.62
CA HIS A 83 -26.15 22.89 0.87
C HIS A 83 -26.58 21.45 1.18
N ALA A 84 -27.72 21.24 1.85
CA ALA A 84 -28.15 19.93 2.34
C ALA A 84 -28.31 18.87 1.22
N SER A 85 -28.75 19.27 0.01
CA SER A 85 -28.89 18.37 -1.14
C SER A 85 -27.54 18.02 -1.80
N GLU A 86 -26.62 18.98 -1.93
CA GLU A 86 -25.25 18.74 -2.43
C GLU A 86 -24.43 17.89 -1.46
N ASN A 87 -24.61 18.09 -0.14
CA ASN A 87 -23.93 17.34 0.91
C ASN A 87 -24.32 15.85 0.89
N LEU A 88 -25.57 15.53 0.54
CA LEU A 88 -26.06 14.15 0.44
C LEU A 88 -25.42 13.41 -0.74
N GLU A 89 -25.33 14.06 -1.91
CA GLU A 89 -24.71 13.49 -3.11
C GLU A 89 -23.20 13.30 -2.94
N VAL A 90 -22.53 14.28 -2.30
CA VAL A 90 -21.11 14.22 -1.92
C VAL A 90 -20.84 13.07 -0.95
N THR A 91 -21.68 12.88 0.07
CA THR A 91 -21.50 11.83 1.08
C THR A 91 -21.66 10.44 0.46
N GLN A 92 -22.60 10.25 -0.46
CA GLN A 92 -22.79 8.98 -1.17
C GLN A 92 -21.60 8.59 -2.05
N ILE A 93 -21.00 9.57 -2.74
CA ILE A 93 -19.82 9.33 -3.59
C ILE A 93 -18.59 9.06 -2.70
N ALA A 94 -18.40 9.85 -1.64
CA ALA A 94 -17.29 9.69 -0.70
C ALA A 94 -17.32 8.32 0.01
N SER A 95 -18.49 7.85 0.46
CA SER A 95 -18.64 6.53 1.09
C SER A 95 -18.19 5.39 0.17
N LYS A 96 -18.59 5.41 -1.11
CA LYS A 96 -18.15 4.41 -2.11
C LYS A 96 -16.63 4.45 -2.33
N LEU A 97 -16.04 5.65 -2.38
CA LEU A 97 -14.60 5.82 -2.53
C LEU A 97 -13.83 5.34 -1.30
N LEU A 98 -14.36 5.54 -0.09
CA LEU A 98 -13.76 5.04 1.16
C LEU A 98 -13.69 3.51 1.20
N ILE A 99 -14.71 2.81 0.70
CA ILE A 99 -14.70 1.34 0.61
C ILE A 99 -13.59 0.87 -0.35
N ILE A 100 -13.44 1.53 -1.50
CA ILE A 100 -12.35 1.22 -2.44
C ILE A 100 -11.00 1.53 -1.79
N ALA A 101 -10.85 2.69 -1.15
CA ALA A 101 -9.63 3.09 -0.44
C ALA A 101 -9.24 2.09 0.65
N ALA A 102 -10.22 1.56 1.39
CA ALA A 102 -10.00 0.55 2.43
C ALA A 102 -9.37 -0.73 1.88
N LEU A 103 -9.74 -1.15 0.67
CA LEU A 103 -9.13 -2.31 -0.01
C LEU A 103 -7.75 -1.97 -0.58
N PHE A 104 -7.60 -0.76 -1.15
CA PHE A 104 -6.33 -0.32 -1.72
C PHE A 104 -5.23 -0.21 -0.68
N GLN A 105 -5.51 0.44 0.46
CA GLN A 105 -4.49 0.69 1.49
C GLN A 105 -3.92 -0.60 2.08
N LEU A 106 -4.71 -1.69 2.17
CA LEU A 106 -4.22 -2.99 2.62
C LEU A 106 -3.05 -3.50 1.77
N PHE A 107 -3.20 -3.44 0.44
CA PHE A 107 -2.17 -3.92 -0.46
C PHE A 107 -1.04 -2.90 -0.63
N ASP A 108 -1.35 -1.61 -0.61
CA ASP A 108 -0.37 -0.54 -0.69
C ASP A 108 0.57 -0.55 0.52
N GLY A 109 0.03 -0.65 1.73
CA GLY A 109 0.80 -0.73 2.97
C GLY A 109 1.73 -1.94 2.96
N VAL A 110 1.22 -3.14 2.59
CA VAL A 110 2.05 -4.34 2.44
C VAL A 110 3.16 -4.14 1.39
N GLN A 111 2.82 -3.56 0.23
CA GLN A 111 3.79 -3.26 -0.83
C GLN A 111 4.90 -2.36 -0.31
N ALA A 112 4.53 -1.27 0.38
CA ALA A 112 5.44 -0.28 0.90
C ALA A 112 6.43 -0.87 1.90
N VAL A 113 5.95 -1.68 2.85
CA VAL A 113 6.84 -2.24 3.90
C VAL A 113 7.71 -3.37 3.38
N VAL A 114 7.22 -4.19 2.46
CA VAL A 114 8.03 -5.24 1.82
C VAL A 114 9.12 -4.61 0.95
N LEU A 115 8.78 -3.56 0.18
CA LEU A 115 9.76 -2.80 -0.58
C LEU A 115 10.77 -2.09 0.33
N GLY A 116 10.35 -1.61 1.50
CA GLY A 116 11.23 -1.09 2.55
C GLY A 116 12.22 -2.15 3.04
N ALA A 117 11.75 -3.35 3.37
CA ALA A 117 12.63 -4.45 3.78
C ALA A 117 13.60 -4.88 2.66
N LEU A 118 13.14 -4.95 1.41
CA LEU A 118 13.97 -5.23 0.23
C LEU A 118 15.07 -4.17 0.03
N ARG A 119 14.72 -2.88 0.17
CA ARG A 119 15.70 -1.78 0.20
C ARG A 119 16.69 -1.92 1.36
N GLY A 120 16.22 -2.34 2.54
CA GLY A 120 17.08 -2.60 3.70
C GLY A 120 18.14 -3.67 3.44
N VAL A 121 17.82 -4.68 2.62
CA VAL A 121 18.77 -5.68 2.14
C VAL A 121 19.51 -5.31 0.85
N GLN A 122 19.38 -4.06 0.39
CA GLN A 122 19.95 -3.55 -0.87
C GLN A 122 19.47 -4.26 -2.14
N ASP A 123 18.32 -4.94 -2.09
CA ASP A 123 17.67 -5.46 -3.29
C ASP A 123 16.68 -4.42 -3.85
N VAL A 124 17.10 -3.71 -4.91
CA VAL A 124 16.30 -2.62 -5.51
C VAL A 124 15.96 -2.86 -6.98
N LYS A 125 16.79 -3.60 -7.72
CA LYS A 125 16.61 -3.80 -9.17
C LYS A 125 15.45 -4.75 -9.48
N ILE A 126 15.40 -5.90 -8.81
CA ILE A 126 14.34 -6.89 -9.05
C ILE A 126 12.96 -6.36 -8.59
N PRO A 127 12.85 -5.70 -7.42
CA PRO A 127 11.60 -5.06 -7.01
C PRO A 127 11.06 -4.03 -7.99
N MET A 128 11.94 -3.25 -8.63
CA MET A 128 11.56 -2.31 -9.68
C MET A 128 10.92 -3.00 -10.89
N TYR A 129 11.52 -4.09 -11.39
CA TYR A 129 10.95 -4.86 -12.49
C TYR A 129 9.63 -5.56 -12.12
N ILE A 130 9.53 -6.07 -10.88
CA ILE A 130 8.29 -6.65 -10.36
C ILE A 130 7.17 -5.60 -10.37
N ALA A 131 7.42 -4.41 -9.81
CA ALA A 131 6.43 -3.35 -9.79
C ALA A 131 5.99 -2.96 -11.21
N PHE A 132 6.95 -2.76 -12.12
CA PHE A 132 6.66 -2.45 -13.51
C PHE A 132 5.78 -3.53 -14.17
N ALA A 133 6.17 -4.80 -14.07
CA ALA A 133 5.44 -5.91 -14.65
C ALA A 133 4.03 -6.06 -14.05
N SER A 134 3.88 -5.89 -12.75
CA SER A 134 2.58 -5.94 -12.06
C SER A 134 1.62 -4.87 -12.56
N TYR A 135 2.07 -3.61 -12.68
CA TYR A 135 1.18 -2.55 -13.17
C TYR A 135 0.92 -2.64 -14.68
N TRP A 136 1.92 -3.04 -15.48
CA TRP A 136 1.79 -3.06 -16.94
C TRP A 136 1.16 -4.34 -17.51
N LEU A 137 1.51 -5.51 -16.98
CA LEU A 137 1.04 -6.80 -17.52
C LEU A 137 -0.24 -7.29 -16.85
N ILE A 138 -0.54 -6.80 -15.64
CA ILE A 138 -1.73 -7.21 -14.89
C ILE A 138 -2.67 -6.02 -14.73
N GLY A 139 -2.20 -4.95 -14.09
CA GLY A 139 -3.05 -3.81 -13.76
C GLY A 139 -3.68 -3.17 -15.01
N PHE A 140 -2.86 -2.80 -15.98
CA PHE A 140 -3.31 -2.12 -17.19
C PHE A 140 -4.28 -2.96 -18.05
N PRO A 141 -4.01 -4.24 -18.40
CA PRO A 141 -4.95 -5.05 -19.16
C PRO A 141 -6.28 -5.26 -18.44
N VAL A 142 -6.25 -5.47 -17.12
CA VAL A 142 -7.48 -5.62 -16.33
C VAL A 142 -8.26 -4.31 -16.29
N SER A 143 -7.59 -3.17 -16.08
CA SER A 143 -8.23 -1.84 -16.13
C SER A 143 -8.83 -1.55 -17.51
N TYR A 144 -8.13 -1.90 -18.59
CA TYR A 144 -8.61 -1.73 -19.97
C TYR A 144 -9.84 -2.59 -20.23
N TYR A 145 -9.77 -3.88 -19.90
CA TYR A 145 -10.86 -4.81 -20.13
C TYR A 145 -12.10 -4.47 -19.29
N LEU A 146 -11.95 -4.35 -17.97
CA LEU A 146 -13.08 -4.02 -17.10
C LEU A 146 -13.59 -2.60 -17.34
N GLY A 147 -12.71 -1.65 -17.63
CA GLY A 147 -13.08 -0.25 -17.80
C GLY A 147 -13.80 0.07 -19.11
N LEU A 148 -13.43 -0.59 -20.21
CA LEU A 148 -13.97 -0.28 -21.54
C LEU A 148 -14.85 -1.38 -22.14
N LYS A 149 -14.73 -2.63 -21.70
CA LYS A 149 -15.46 -3.78 -22.27
C LYS A 149 -16.59 -4.29 -21.39
N THR A 150 -16.76 -3.75 -20.17
CA THR A 150 -17.82 -4.15 -19.26
C THR A 150 -18.66 -2.96 -18.81
N ALA A 151 -19.82 -3.22 -18.19
CA ALA A 151 -20.69 -2.19 -17.62
C ALA A 151 -20.09 -1.47 -16.39
N LEU A 152 -18.93 -1.90 -15.89
CA LEU A 152 -18.29 -1.33 -14.70
C LEU A 152 -17.71 0.07 -14.95
N GLY A 153 -17.36 0.42 -16.19
CA GLY A 153 -16.84 1.75 -16.53
C GLY A 153 -15.66 2.17 -15.64
N SER A 154 -15.78 3.32 -14.97
CA SER A 154 -14.72 3.83 -14.07
C SER A 154 -14.37 2.88 -12.92
N GLN A 155 -15.32 2.10 -12.39
CA GLN A 155 -15.05 1.11 -11.34
C GLN A 155 -14.13 -0.01 -11.85
N GLY A 156 -14.25 -0.37 -13.13
CA GLY A 156 -13.38 -1.36 -13.77
C GLY A 156 -11.91 -0.92 -13.80
N VAL A 157 -11.66 0.38 -13.94
CA VAL A 157 -10.30 0.95 -13.88
C VAL A 157 -9.69 0.77 -12.48
N TRP A 158 -10.45 1.08 -11.43
CA TRP A 158 -10.03 0.89 -10.03
C TRP A 158 -9.78 -0.58 -9.70
N LEU A 159 -10.62 -1.50 -10.18
CA LEU A 159 -10.39 -2.94 -9.99
C LEU A 159 -9.12 -3.43 -10.68
N GLY A 160 -8.78 -2.90 -11.86
CA GLY A 160 -7.51 -3.22 -12.50
C GLY A 160 -6.31 -2.67 -11.75
N LEU A 161 -6.38 -1.43 -11.25
CA LEU A 161 -5.33 -0.88 -10.39
C LEU A 161 -5.13 -1.72 -9.11
N LEU A 162 -6.22 -2.17 -8.48
CA LEU A 162 -6.19 -3.06 -7.33
C LEU A 162 -5.53 -4.39 -7.67
N ALA A 163 -5.82 -4.97 -8.84
CA ALA A 163 -5.19 -6.21 -9.29
C ALA A 163 -3.67 -6.04 -9.51
N GLY A 164 -3.24 -4.92 -10.09
CA GLY A 164 -1.83 -4.56 -10.23
C GLY A 164 -1.14 -4.45 -8.87
N LEU A 165 -1.74 -3.68 -7.95
CA LEU A 165 -1.24 -3.47 -6.59
C LEU A 165 -1.12 -4.80 -5.82
N PHE A 166 -2.19 -5.61 -5.82
CA PHE A 166 -2.22 -6.94 -5.21
C PHE A 166 -1.10 -7.83 -5.74
N SER A 167 -0.96 -7.90 -7.08
CA SER A 167 0.08 -8.74 -7.70
C SER A 167 1.49 -8.30 -7.31
N ALA A 168 1.76 -6.99 -7.25
CA ALA A 168 3.05 -6.45 -6.83
C ALA A 168 3.32 -6.77 -5.36
N SER A 169 2.34 -6.60 -4.47
CA SER A 169 2.49 -6.94 -3.04
C SER A 169 2.84 -8.42 -2.84
N VAL A 170 2.16 -9.31 -3.58
CA VAL A 170 2.45 -10.75 -3.55
C VAL A 170 3.85 -11.06 -4.10
N PHE A 171 4.19 -10.56 -5.29
CA PHE A 171 5.48 -10.86 -5.91
C PHE A 171 6.67 -10.29 -5.15
N LEU A 172 6.55 -9.09 -4.57
CA LEU A 172 7.58 -8.53 -3.70
C LEU A 172 7.76 -9.35 -2.43
N TYR A 173 6.66 -9.82 -1.83
CA TYR A 173 6.73 -10.68 -0.64
C TYR A 173 7.40 -12.01 -0.97
N LEU A 174 7.06 -12.60 -2.12
CA LEU A 174 7.74 -13.81 -2.62
C LEU A 174 9.22 -13.56 -2.89
N ARG A 175 9.58 -12.40 -3.46
CA ARG A 175 10.98 -12.01 -3.68
C ARG A 175 11.75 -11.92 -2.36
N PHE A 176 11.17 -11.27 -1.35
CA PHE A 176 11.77 -11.18 -0.02
C PHE A 176 11.98 -12.57 0.61
N ASN A 177 10.99 -13.45 0.53
CA ASN A 177 11.13 -14.82 1.02
C ASN A 177 12.15 -15.64 0.23
N TYR A 178 12.24 -15.45 -1.08
CA TYR A 178 13.19 -16.14 -1.94
C TYR A 178 14.64 -15.79 -1.58
N ILE A 179 14.96 -14.49 -1.43
CA ILE A 179 16.34 -14.07 -1.11
C ILE A 179 16.75 -14.49 0.30
N THR A 180 15.83 -14.41 1.25
CA THR A 180 16.12 -14.72 2.66
C THR A 180 16.25 -16.21 2.92
N ARG A 181 15.46 -17.07 2.24
CA ARG A 181 15.57 -18.52 2.37
C ARG A 181 16.79 -19.11 1.67
N ASN A 182 17.20 -18.53 0.54
CA ASN A 182 18.30 -19.05 -0.27
C ASN A 182 19.65 -18.41 0.09
N GLY A 183 19.72 -17.59 1.14
CA GLY A 183 20.96 -16.89 1.52
C GLY A 183 21.47 -15.91 0.46
N LEU A 184 20.60 -15.45 -0.45
CA LEU A 184 20.95 -14.55 -1.55
C LEU A 184 20.87 -13.07 -1.12
N VAL A 185 20.96 -12.81 0.19
CA VAL A 185 21.07 -11.45 0.70
C VAL A 185 22.41 -10.91 0.20
N PRO A 186 22.43 -9.82 -0.59
CA PRO A 186 23.67 -9.30 -1.16
C PRO A 186 24.74 -9.12 -0.08
N GLU A 187 25.89 -9.78 -0.28
CA GLU A 187 27.03 -9.72 0.64
C GLU A 187 27.50 -8.27 0.81
N GLN A 188 27.96 -7.98 2.01
CA GLN A 188 28.62 -6.71 2.29
C GLN A 188 30.00 -6.78 1.66
N PHE A 189 30.37 -5.80 0.82
CA PHE A 189 31.76 -5.67 0.37
C PHE A 189 32.65 -5.62 1.61
N SER A 190 33.42 -6.67 1.83
CA SER A 190 34.41 -6.75 2.89
C SER A 190 35.47 -5.69 2.61
N SER A 191 35.78 -4.86 3.60
CA SER A 191 36.90 -3.91 3.56
C SER A 191 38.27 -4.58 3.41
N GLY A 192 38.33 -5.91 3.29
CA GLY A 192 39.51 -6.69 2.92
C GLY A 192 39.82 -6.73 1.41
N ASP A 193 38.86 -6.41 0.53
CA ASP A 193 39.05 -6.47 -0.94
C ASP A 193 39.66 -5.20 -1.54
N VAL A 194 40.00 -4.21 -0.71
CA VAL A 194 40.63 -2.94 -1.12
C VAL A 194 42.09 -2.84 -0.64
N ARG A 195 42.74 -3.98 -0.38
CA ARG A 195 44.16 -4.02 -0.01
C ARG A 195 44.99 -4.72 -1.06
#